data_AF-A0A2A5C2R8-F1
#
_entry.id   AF-A0A2A5C2R8-F1
#
_cell.length_a   1.000
_cell.length_b   1.000
_cell.length_c   1.000
_cell.angle_alpha   90.00
_cell.angle_beta   90.00
_cell.angle_gamma   90.00
#
_symmetry.space_group_name_H-M   'P 1'
#
loop_
_entity.id
_entity.type
_entity.pdbx_description
1 polymer ?
#
loop_
_entity_poly.entity_id
_entity_poly.type
_entity_poly.pdbx_seq_one_letter_code
_entity_poly.pdbx_strand_id
1 'polypeptide(L)' 'MNIWIQLGLMVLSAVLSASLAKKPPTPKPKAFEDFNFPQADEGTPQAVIFGDVWTESWMVLGVGNYRSSKIKSKGGKK' A
#
# COMPACT_ATOMS: atom_id res chain seq x y z
N MET A 1 16.41 -29.46 -38.43
CA MET A 1 15.94 -28.43 -37.48
C MET A 1 17.18 -27.86 -36.79
N ASN A 2 17.65 -26.67 -37.20
CA ASN A 2 18.88 -26.10 -36.64
C ASN A 2 18.65 -25.63 -35.19
N ILE A 3 19.54 -25.99 -34.28
CA ILE A 3 19.53 -25.56 -32.86
C ILE A 3 19.38 -24.04 -32.69
N TRP A 4 19.94 -23.27 -33.63
CA TRP A 4 19.82 -21.81 -33.72
C TRP A 4 18.38 -21.31 -33.93
N ILE A 5 17.57 -22.06 -34.66
CA ILE A 5 16.16 -21.72 -34.90
C ILE A 5 15.35 -21.94 -33.61
N GLN A 6 15.64 -23.02 -32.87
CA GLN A 6 14.99 -23.31 -31.58
C GLN A 6 15.35 -22.26 -30.53
N LEU A 7 16.63 -21.84 -30.46
CA LEU A 7 17.06 -20.74 -29.59
C LEU A 7 16.36 -19.42 -29.96
N GLY A 8 16.23 -19.12 -31.25
CA GLY A 8 15.49 -17.95 -31.74
C GLY A 8 14.01 -17.96 -31.31
N LEU A 9 13.35 -19.10 -31.46
CA LEU A 9 11.95 -19.31 -31.02
C LEU A 9 11.79 -19.15 -29.51
N MET A 10 12.73 -19.66 -28.72
CA MET A 10 12.71 -19.52 -27.27
C MET A 10 12.77 -18.05 -26.84
N VAL A 11 13.72 -17.29 -27.40
CA VAL A 11 13.85 -15.86 -27.10
C VAL A 11 12.60 -15.09 -27.54
N LEU A 12 12.07 -15.40 -28.73
CA LEU A 12 10.85 -14.77 -29.23
C LEU A 12 9.64 -15.03 -28.32
N SER A 13 9.46 -16.27 -27.85
CA SER A 13 8.39 -16.62 -26.91
C SER A 13 8.54 -15.88 -25.57
N ALA A 14 9.76 -15.76 -25.05
CA ALA A 14 10.01 -15.08 -23.78
C ALA A 14 9.69 -13.59 -23.86
N VAL A 15 10.07 -12.93 -24.96
CA VAL A 15 9.76 -11.52 -25.20
C VAL A 15 8.26 -11.29 -25.35
N LEU A 16 7.56 -12.16 -26.09
CA LEU A 16 6.11 -12.09 -26.24
C LEU A 16 5.39 -12.30 -24.89
N SER A 17 5.80 -13.30 -24.11
CA SER A 17 5.24 -13.53 -22.77
C SER A 17 5.48 -12.35 -21.83
N ALA A 18 6.66 -11.75 -21.85
CA ALA A 18 6.97 -10.57 -21.04
C ALA A 18 6.18 -9.32 -21.48
N SER A 19 5.93 -9.17 -22.79
CA SER A 19 5.14 -8.06 -23.33
C SER A 19 3.65 -8.18 -23.07
N LEU A 20 3.12 -9.41 -23.08
CA LEU A 20 1.69 -9.68 -22.83
C LEU A 20 1.38 -9.86 -21.34
N ALA A 21 2.39 -10.02 -20.49
CA ALA A 21 2.20 -10.12 -19.05
C ALA A 21 1.46 -8.89 -18.52
N LYS A 22 0.29 -9.13 -17.92
CA LYS A 22 -0.52 -8.11 -17.27
C LYS A 22 0.31 -7.48 -16.14
N LYS A 23 0.42 -6.16 -16.15
CA LYS A 23 1.14 -5.43 -15.09
C LYS A 23 0.55 -5.80 -13.72
N PRO A 24 1.39 -6.04 -12.71
CA PRO A 24 0.92 -6.37 -11.37
C PRO A 24 -0.01 -5.26 -10.86
N PRO A 25 -1.13 -5.62 -10.20
CA PRO A 25 -2.08 -4.63 -9.70
C PRO A 25 -1.39 -3.74 -8.67
N THR A 26 -1.61 -2.43 -8.79
CA THR A 26 -1.12 -1.48 -7.79
C THR A 26 -1.76 -1.79 -6.44
N PRO A 27 -0.98 -1.90 -5.35
CA PRO A 27 -1.55 -2.12 -4.02
C PRO A 27 -2.54 -0.99 -3.71
N LYS A 28 -3.76 -1.37 -3.30
CA LYS A 28 -4.77 -0.41 -2.89
C LYS A 28 -4.26 0.31 -1.63
N PRO A 29 -4.44 1.63 -1.52
CA PRO A 29 -4.16 2.33 -0.27
C PRO A 29 -5.00 1.70 0.84
N LYS A 30 -4.39 1.47 2.01
CA LYS A 30 -5.11 1.00 3.18
C LYS A 30 -6.20 2.00 3.55
N ALA A 31 -7.41 1.49 3.78
CA ALA A 31 -8.54 2.28 4.22
C ALA A 31 -8.43 2.56 5.72
N PHE A 32 -9.20 3.53 6.22
CA PHE A 32 -9.26 3.87 7.64
C PHE A 32 -9.58 2.65 8.53
N GLU A 33 -10.44 1.75 8.03
CA GLU A 33 -10.88 0.54 8.71
C GLU A 33 -9.78 -0.54 8.82
N ASP A 34 -8.69 -0.43 8.05
CA ASP A 34 -7.56 -1.36 8.13
C ASP A 34 -6.61 -1.04 9.31
N PHE A 35 -6.87 0.04 10.05
CA PHE A 35 -6.05 0.46 11.17
C PHE A 35 -6.70 0.08 12.49
N ASN A 36 -5.92 -0.57 13.37
CA ASN A 36 -6.31 -0.82 14.74
C ASN A 36 -5.86 0.38 15.59
N PHE A 37 -6.80 1.26 15.94
CA PHE A 37 -6.52 2.42 16.79
C PHE A 37 -6.56 2.02 18.27
N PRO A 38 -5.69 2.61 19.11
CA PRO A 38 -5.80 2.43 20.55
C PRO A 38 -7.15 2.99 21.05
N GLN A 39 -8.01 2.10 21.55
CA GLN A 39 -9.30 2.43 22.13
C GLN A 39 -9.26 2.18 23.63
N ALA A 40 -10.03 2.96 24.39
CA ALA A 40 -10.20 2.74 25.82
C ALA A 40 -10.97 1.45 26.10
N ASP A 41 -10.51 0.70 27.10
CA ASP A 41 -11.25 -0.42 27.68
C ASP A 41 -12.18 0.05 28.80
N GLU A 42 -13.10 -0.83 29.22
CA GLU A 42 -14.03 -0.56 30.30
C GLU A 42 -13.28 -0.24 31.61
N GLY A 43 -13.61 0.91 32.22
CA GLY A 43 -12.92 1.42 33.42
C GLY A 43 -11.78 2.40 33.15
N THR A 44 -11.43 2.66 31.89
CA THR A 44 -10.46 3.72 31.55
C THR A 44 -11.06 5.10 31.89
N PRO A 45 -10.31 5.98 32.61
CA PRO A 45 -10.81 7.32 32.94
C PRO A 45 -11.07 8.14 31.67
N GLN A 46 -12.26 8.76 31.61
CA GLN A 46 -12.71 9.51 30.44
C GLN A 46 -12.26 10.98 30.55
N ALA A 47 -11.41 11.42 29.63
CA ALA A 47 -11.04 12.82 29.49
C ALA A 47 -12.03 13.53 28.55
N VAL A 48 -12.58 14.67 28.98
CA VAL A 48 -13.40 15.56 28.15
C VAL A 48 -12.56 16.77 27.79
N ILE A 49 -12.33 16.97 26.49
CA ILE A 49 -11.48 18.05 25.98
C ILE A 49 -12.36 19.06 25.23
N PHE A 50 -12.17 20.33 25.53
CA PHE A 50 -12.78 21.44 24.79
C PHE A 50 -11.70 22.20 24.02
N GLY A 51 -11.80 22.20 22.70
CA GLY A 51 -10.80 22.80 21.81
C GLY A 51 -9.57 21.90 21.58
N ASP A 52 -8.49 22.50 21.10
CA ASP A 52 -7.26 21.79 20.78
C ASP A 52 -6.26 21.88 21.94
N VAL A 53 -5.84 20.73 22.47
CA VAL A 53 -4.84 20.65 23.54
C VAL A 53 -3.88 19.49 23.28
N TRP A 54 -2.62 19.66 23.65
CA TRP A 54 -1.68 18.54 23.70
C TRP A 54 -1.98 17.68 24.94
N THR A 55 -2.12 16.38 24.74
CA THR A 55 -2.35 15.42 25.82
C THR A 55 -1.35 14.28 25.73
N GLU A 56 -0.89 13.78 26.88
CA GLU A 56 -0.08 12.56 26.98
C GLU A 56 -0.95 11.29 26.94
N SER A 57 -2.26 11.43 26.78
CA SER A 57 -3.18 10.30 26.65
C SER A 57 -2.78 9.39 25.49
N TRP A 58 -2.79 8.09 25.75
CA TRP A 58 -2.48 7.05 24.78
C TRP A 58 -3.64 6.78 23.81
N MET A 59 -4.86 7.22 24.16
CA MET A 59 -6.06 7.02 23.35
C MET A 59 -6.19 8.10 22.28
N VAL A 60 -6.57 7.68 21.09
CA VAL A 60 -6.84 8.58 19.96
C VAL A 60 -8.28 9.08 20.03
N LEU A 61 -8.48 10.37 20.30
CA LEU A 61 -9.82 10.99 20.41
C LEU A 61 -10.47 11.29 19.06
N GLY A 62 -9.66 11.54 18.03
CA GLY A 62 -10.11 11.77 16.68
C GLY A 62 -8.94 11.81 15.71
N VAL A 63 -9.08 11.14 14.56
CA VAL A 63 -8.07 11.19 13.49
C VAL A 63 -8.71 11.80 12.25
N GLY A 64 -8.05 12.81 11.68
CA GLY A 64 -8.50 13.51 10.49
C GLY A 64 -7.38 13.70 9.45
N ASN A 65 -7.74 14.26 8.29
CA ASN A 65 -6.82 14.62 7.21
C ASN A 65 -5.99 13.44 6.66
N TYR A 66 -6.63 12.30 6.45
CA TYR A 66 -6.01 11.17 5.74
C TYR A 66 -5.65 11.57 4.31
N ARG A 67 -4.35 11.53 4.01
CA ARG A 67 -3.85 11.76 2.65
C ARG A 67 -3.04 10.54 2.22
N SER A 68 -3.50 9.88 1.16
CA SER A 68 -2.68 8.90 0.45
C SER A 68 -1.95 9.60 -0.69
N SER A 69 -0.61 9.61 -0.66
CA SER A 69 0.19 9.95 -1.83
C SER A 69 0.54 8.68 -2.59
N LYS A 70 0.33 8.65 -3.90
CA LYS A 70 0.80 7.53 -4.73
C LYS A 70 2.33 7.51 -4.66
N ILE A 71 2.92 6.36 -4.35
CA ILE A 71 4.36 6.15 -4.46
C ILE A 71 4.72 6.29 -5.95
N LYS A 72 5.22 7.46 -6.33
CA LYS A 72 5.81 7.70 -7.65
C LYS A 72 7.23 7.16 -7.61
N SER A 73 7.40 5.86 -7.80
CA SER A 73 8.73 5.33 -8.08
C SER A 73 9.17 5.84 -9.45
N LYS A 74 10.11 6.78 -9.47
CA LYS A 74 10.85 7.17 -10.68
C LYS A 74 11.74 6.03 -11.23
N GLY A 75 11.80 4.88 -10.54
CA GLY A 75 12.74 3.80 -10.81
C GLY A 75 12.14 2.40 -10.69
N GLY A 76 10.83 2.24 -10.93
CA GLY A 76 10.25 0.92 -11.19
C GLY A 76 10.71 0.45 -12.56
N LYS A 77 11.97 0.00 -12.64
CA LYS A 77 12.53 -0.69 -13.80
C LYS A 77 11.51 -1.72 -14.29
N LYS A 78 11.10 -1.58 -15.56
CA LYS A 78 10.98 -2.77 -16.40
C LYS A 78 12.31 -3.51 -16.39
#